data_AF-A0A0W0ZYH4-F1
#
_entry.id   AF-A0A0W0ZYH4-F1
#
_cell.length_a   1.000
_cell.length_b   1.000
_cell.length_c   1.000
_cell.angle_alpha   90.00
_cell.angle_beta   90.00
_cell.angle_gamma   90.00
#
_symmetry.space_group_name_H-M   'P 1'
#
loop_
_entity.id
_entity.type
_entity.pdbx_description
1 polymer ?
#
loop_
_entity_poly.entity_id
_entity_poly.type
_entity_poly.pdbx_seq_one_letter_code
_entity_poly.pdbx_strand_id
1 'polypeptide(L)'
;MPSTKKMLLNILKNTKKNSLSPFQIECLDMFQEKIKTIPIDEQTEMDLPICAVLLDHCFCDLDNLFKSEQRIISLINQGNLSDNDFFKHVNQIFADEIKTLNHHSSEFFYNQTLKYVKTIVIDMKNELVRLKTSLDQQLIDIANLSSSEYQTQCGIS
;
A
#
# COMPACT_ATOMS: atom_id res chain seq x y z
N MET A 1 -5.92 14.58 -21.54
CA MET A 1 -6.11 14.23 -20.12
C MET A 1 -4.83 13.59 -19.59
N PRO A 2 -4.44 13.78 -18.32
CA PRO A 2 -3.34 13.02 -17.73
C PRO A 2 -3.69 11.52 -17.75
N SER A 3 -2.69 10.65 -17.93
CA SER A 3 -2.92 9.20 -17.81
C SER A 3 -3.34 8.85 -16.39
N THR A 4 -4.14 7.79 -16.21
CA THR A 4 -4.59 7.34 -14.89
C THR A 4 -3.42 7.06 -13.95
N LYS A 5 -2.28 6.55 -14.45
CA LYS A 5 -1.01 6.46 -13.70
C LYS A 5 -0.58 7.82 -13.13
N LYS A 6 -0.59 8.89 -13.92
CA LYS A 6 -0.27 10.25 -13.45
C LYS A 6 -1.31 10.75 -12.45
N MET A 7 -2.57 10.40 -12.62
CA MET A 7 -3.65 10.76 -11.70
C MET A 7 -3.47 10.09 -10.33
N LEU A 8 -3.21 8.78 -10.30
CA LEU A 8 -2.90 8.01 -9.08
C LEU A 8 -1.69 8.58 -8.36
N LEU A 9 -0.60 8.85 -9.08
CA LEU A 9 0.58 9.46 -8.48
C LEU A 9 0.30 10.87 -7.93
N ASN A 10 -0.52 11.68 -8.60
CA ASN A 10 -0.89 12.99 -8.09
C ASN A 10 -1.77 12.89 -6.83
N ILE A 11 -2.70 11.94 -6.78
CA ILE A 11 -3.52 11.66 -5.60
C ILE A 11 -2.63 11.29 -4.42
N LEU A 12 -1.71 10.33 -4.61
CA LEU A 12 -0.79 9.88 -3.57
C LEU A 12 0.26 10.94 -3.19
N LYS A 13 0.59 11.88 -4.07
CA LYS A 13 1.54 12.97 -3.78
C LYS A 13 0.90 14.07 -2.92
N ASN A 14 -0.41 14.27 -3.04
CA ASN A 14 -1.14 15.36 -2.39
C ASN A 14 -1.66 14.99 -0.98
N THR A 15 -1.38 13.79 -0.47
CA THR A 15 -1.69 13.41 0.91
C THR A 15 -0.87 14.22 1.91
N LYS A 16 -1.48 14.54 3.05
CA LYS A 16 -0.88 15.36 4.11
C LYS A 16 0.19 14.56 4.87
N LYS A 17 1.40 14.46 4.30
CA LYS A 17 2.53 13.75 4.94
C LYS A 17 2.83 14.21 6.37
N ASN A 18 2.56 15.47 6.69
CA ASN A 18 2.86 16.06 7.99
C ASN A 18 2.01 15.50 9.15
N SER A 19 0.94 14.76 8.86
CA SER A 19 0.10 14.10 9.87
C SER A 19 0.28 12.59 9.92
N LEU A 20 1.21 12.04 9.13
CA LEU A 20 1.44 10.61 9.03
C LEU A 20 2.56 10.17 9.97
N SER A 21 2.45 8.95 10.50
CA SER A 21 3.57 8.30 11.17
C SER A 21 4.71 8.02 10.19
N PRO A 22 5.95 7.82 10.67
CA PRO A 22 7.05 7.37 9.82
C PRO A 22 6.73 6.10 9.02
N PHE A 23 6.04 5.13 9.63
CA PHE A 23 5.62 3.90 8.97
C PHE A 23 4.62 4.16 7.83
N GLN A 24 3.62 5.01 8.05
CA GLN A 24 2.65 5.37 7.03
C GLN A 24 3.29 6.15 5.87
N ILE A 25 4.28 7.00 6.17
CA ILE A 25 5.08 7.70 5.14
C ILE A 25 5.85 6.70 4.29
N GLU A 26 6.53 5.73 4.91
CA GLU A 26 7.30 4.71 4.19
C GLU A 26 6.40 3.83 3.32
N CYS A 27 5.21 3.46 3.81
CA CYS A 27 4.20 2.77 3.01
C CYS A 27 3.75 3.60 1.80
N LEU A 28 3.48 4.89 2.01
CA LEU A 28 3.08 5.81 0.93
C LEU A 28 4.18 5.95 -0.13
N ASP A 29 5.44 6.11 0.29
CA ASP A 29 6.56 6.19 -0.62
C ASP A 29 6.74 4.88 -1.40
N MET A 30 6.58 3.72 -0.74
CA MET A 30 6.59 2.42 -1.40
C MET A 30 5.48 2.29 -2.46
N PHE A 31 4.25 2.71 -2.16
CA PHE A 31 3.16 2.68 -3.15
C PHE A 31 3.47 3.55 -4.37
N GLN A 32 3.99 4.76 -4.14
CA GLN A 32 4.38 5.67 -5.21
C GLN A 32 5.48 5.08 -6.09
N GLU A 33 6.52 4.49 -5.50
CA GLU A 33 7.62 3.87 -6.25
C GLU A 33 7.12 2.68 -7.07
N LYS A 34 6.31 1.79 -6.49
CA LYS A 34 5.75 0.65 -7.22
C LYS A 34 4.86 1.09 -8.40
N ILE A 35 4.06 2.15 -8.25
CA ILE A 35 3.29 2.72 -9.36
C ILE A 35 4.21 3.35 -10.42
N LYS A 36 5.29 4.03 -10.03
CA LYS A 36 6.25 4.62 -10.98
C LYS A 36 6.92 3.54 -11.84
N THR A 37 7.25 2.38 -11.27
CA THR A 37 7.92 1.28 -11.96
C THR A 37 7.08 0.58 -13.03
N ILE A 38 5.77 0.86 -13.12
CA ILE A 38 4.90 0.31 -14.17
C ILE A 38 5.43 0.78 -15.54
N PRO A 39 5.85 -0.12 -16.43
CA PRO A 39 6.35 0.27 -17.74
C PRO A 39 5.26 0.99 -18.54
N ILE A 40 5.68 1.85 -19.46
CA ILE A 40 4.78 2.50 -20.43
C ILE A 40 5.38 2.14 -21.79
N ASP A 41 5.16 0.90 -22.20
CA ASP A 41 5.44 0.41 -23.56
C ASP A 41 4.11 0.17 -24.29
N GLU A 42 4.16 -0.13 -25.59
CA GLU A 42 2.97 -0.23 -26.45
C GLU A 42 1.93 -1.25 -25.93
N GLN A 43 2.40 -2.38 -25.38
CA GLN A 43 1.54 -3.38 -24.76
C GLN A 43 0.97 -2.89 -23.42
N THR A 44 1.81 -2.28 -22.59
CA THR A 44 1.39 -1.75 -21.30
C THR A 44 0.48 -0.54 -21.45
N GLU A 45 0.58 0.24 -22.54
CA GLU A 45 -0.34 1.33 -22.87
C GLU A 45 -1.72 0.83 -23.29
N MET A 46 -1.79 -0.30 -24.01
CA MET A 46 -3.05 -0.97 -24.33
C MET A 46 -3.71 -1.58 -23.10
N ASP A 47 -2.91 -2.15 -22.19
CA ASP A 47 -3.37 -2.75 -20.95
C ASP A 47 -3.59 -1.72 -19.81
N LEU A 48 -3.00 -0.53 -19.93
CA LEU A 48 -2.99 0.53 -18.90
C LEU A 48 -4.37 0.97 -18.45
N PRO A 49 -5.39 1.11 -19.32
CA PRO A 49 -6.73 1.53 -18.89
C PRO A 49 -7.31 0.55 -17.87
N ILE A 50 -7.25 -0.75 -18.16
CA ILE A 50 -7.73 -1.80 -17.25
C ILE A 50 -6.85 -1.85 -16.01
N CYS A 51 -5.52 -1.80 -16.20
CA CYS A 51 -4.59 -1.87 -15.08
C CYS A 51 -4.76 -0.71 -14.10
N ALA A 52 -4.96 0.49 -14.64
CA ALA A 52 -5.06 1.69 -13.84
C ALA A 52 -6.43 1.86 -13.19
N VAL A 53 -7.50 1.30 -13.76
CA VAL A 53 -8.82 1.17 -13.10
C VAL A 53 -8.71 0.29 -11.85
N LEU A 54 -8.00 -0.83 -11.93
CA LEU A 54 -7.85 -1.74 -10.79
C LEU A 54 -6.97 -1.14 -9.68
N LEU A 55 -5.90 -0.42 -10.06
CA LEU A 55 -5.13 0.37 -9.09
C LEU A 55 -5.96 1.52 -8.52
N ASP A 56 -6.82 2.16 -9.31
CA ASP A 56 -7.75 3.17 -8.82
C ASP A 56 -8.67 2.63 -7.74
N HIS A 57 -9.25 1.44 -7.94
CA HIS A 57 -10.08 0.76 -6.94
C HIS A 57 -9.35 0.53 -5.62
N CYS A 58 -8.05 0.23 -5.64
CA CYS A 58 -7.25 0.10 -4.42
C CYS A 58 -7.05 1.44 -3.70
N PHE A 59 -6.73 2.50 -4.45
CA PHE A 59 -6.23 3.73 -3.87
C PHE A 59 -7.30 4.78 -3.62
N CYS A 60 -8.13 5.09 -4.62
CA CYS A 60 -8.92 6.32 -4.61
C CYS A 60 -10.40 6.13 -4.99
N ASP A 61 -10.71 5.08 -5.75
CA ASP A 61 -12.05 4.74 -6.26
C ASP A 61 -12.78 5.97 -6.79
N LEU A 62 -12.37 6.44 -7.97
CA LEU A 62 -12.89 7.65 -8.60
C LEU A 62 -14.36 7.51 -9.01
N ASP A 63 -14.81 6.28 -9.26
CA ASP A 63 -16.20 5.96 -9.60
C ASP A 63 -17.12 5.83 -8.38
N ASN A 64 -16.57 5.96 -7.16
CA ASN A 64 -17.28 5.86 -5.89
C ASN A 64 -18.06 4.55 -5.69
N LEU A 65 -17.56 3.45 -6.24
CA LEU A 65 -18.18 2.13 -6.14
C LEU A 65 -17.91 1.47 -4.79
N PHE A 66 -16.81 1.82 -4.15
CA PHE A 66 -16.34 1.27 -2.89
C PHE A 66 -16.55 2.24 -1.74
N LYS A 67 -16.76 1.69 -0.54
CA LYS A 67 -16.89 2.51 0.65
C LYS A 67 -15.55 3.19 0.98
N SER A 68 -15.61 4.34 1.64
CA SER A 68 -14.42 5.15 1.93
C SER A 68 -13.31 4.37 2.65
N GLU A 69 -13.68 3.49 3.56
CA GLU A 69 -12.79 2.63 4.36
C GLU A 69 -12.09 1.54 3.54
N GLN A 70 -12.54 1.29 2.31
CA GLN A 70 -11.92 0.36 1.37
C GLN A 70 -10.88 1.05 0.47
N ARG A 71 -10.65 2.37 0.66
CA ARG A 71 -9.73 3.17 -0.16
C ARG A 71 -8.49 3.54 0.65
N ILE A 72 -7.31 3.19 0.14
CA ILE A 72 -6.04 3.50 0.83
C ILE A 72 -5.87 5.01 1.05
N ILE A 73 -6.32 5.86 0.12
CA ILE A 73 -6.23 7.31 0.26
C ILE A 73 -7.03 7.84 1.46
N SER A 74 -8.18 7.22 1.76
CA SER A 74 -9.02 7.61 2.89
C SER A 74 -8.33 7.26 4.20
N LEU A 75 -7.72 6.08 4.27
CA LEU A 75 -6.96 5.61 5.43
C LEU A 75 -5.75 6.51 5.70
N ILE A 76 -5.03 6.92 4.65
CA ILE A 76 -3.91 7.86 4.78
C ILE A 76 -4.41 9.23 5.27
N ASN A 77 -5.56 9.69 4.83
CA ASN A 77 -6.10 10.98 5.26
C ASN A 77 -6.80 10.94 6.63
N GLN A 78 -6.97 9.76 7.24
CA GLN A 78 -7.46 9.63 8.61
C GLN A 78 -6.32 9.95 9.59
N GLY A 79 -6.27 11.19 10.07
CA GLY A 79 -5.18 11.69 10.93
C GLY A 79 -5.01 11.00 12.29
N ASN A 80 -5.87 10.04 12.67
CA ASN A 80 -5.83 9.33 13.95
C ASN A 80 -5.73 7.80 13.82
N LEU A 81 -5.41 7.28 12.62
CA LEU A 81 -5.32 5.84 12.41
C LEU A 81 -3.98 5.30 12.93
N SER A 82 -4.02 4.31 13.83
CA SER A 82 -2.80 3.68 14.35
C SER A 82 -2.06 2.92 13.24
N ASP A 83 -0.74 2.71 13.38
CA ASP A 83 0.04 1.94 12.41
C ASP A 83 -0.46 0.51 12.25
N ASN A 84 -0.91 -0.11 13.34
CA ASN A 84 -1.50 -1.45 13.31
C ASN A 84 -2.83 -1.48 12.57
N ASP A 85 -3.71 -0.51 12.82
CA ASP A 85 -4.99 -0.43 12.13
C ASP A 85 -4.81 -0.09 10.66
N PHE A 86 -3.92 0.85 10.35
CA PHE A 86 -3.53 1.19 8.99
C PHE A 86 -3.03 -0.05 8.26
N PHE A 87 -2.06 -0.76 8.82
CA PHE A 87 -1.55 -2.00 8.25
C PHE A 87 -2.67 -3.01 8.00
N LYS A 88 -3.52 -3.26 9.00
CA LYS A 88 -4.60 -4.25 8.90
C LYS A 88 -5.57 -3.92 7.76
N HIS A 89 -5.99 -2.67 7.64
CA HIS A 89 -6.94 -2.25 6.61
C HIS A 89 -6.31 -2.28 5.22
N VAL A 90 -5.10 -1.73 5.06
CA VAL A 90 -4.41 -1.74 3.76
C VAL A 90 -4.10 -3.17 3.31
N ASN A 91 -3.65 -4.03 4.23
CA ASN A 91 -3.39 -5.43 3.93
C ASN A 91 -4.67 -6.19 3.51
N GLN A 92 -5.82 -5.84 4.11
CA GLN A 92 -7.11 -6.39 3.72
C GLN A 92 -7.54 -5.91 2.33
N ILE A 93 -7.41 -4.61 2.02
CA ILE A 93 -7.69 -4.06 0.68
C ILE A 93 -6.91 -4.82 -0.39
N PHE A 94 -5.59 -5.02 -0.20
CA PHE A 94 -4.81 -5.80 -1.14
C PHE A 94 -5.22 -7.28 -1.21
N ALA A 95 -5.62 -7.88 -0.08
CA ALA A 95 -6.11 -9.26 -0.09
C ALA A 95 -7.38 -9.42 -0.93
N ASP A 96 -8.32 -8.49 -0.75
CA ASP A 96 -9.59 -8.48 -1.47
C ASP A 96 -9.39 -8.22 -2.96
N GLU A 97 -8.51 -7.28 -3.32
CA GLU A 97 -8.18 -7.03 -4.72
C GLU A 97 -7.54 -8.27 -5.37
N ILE A 98 -6.55 -8.90 -4.72
CA ILE A 98 -5.93 -10.13 -5.24
C ILE A 98 -6.98 -11.23 -5.45
N LYS A 99 -7.95 -11.36 -4.53
CA LYS A 99 -9.04 -12.32 -4.65
C LYS A 99 -9.93 -12.00 -5.85
N THR A 100 -10.28 -10.74 -6.07
CA THR A 100 -11.04 -10.27 -7.23
C THR A 100 -10.28 -10.54 -8.53
N LEU A 101 -9.00 -10.19 -8.59
CA LEU A 101 -8.14 -10.46 -9.76
C LEU A 101 -8.03 -11.95 -10.06
N ASN A 102 -7.93 -12.80 -9.04
CA ASN A 102 -7.91 -14.26 -9.20
C ASN A 102 -9.23 -14.81 -9.75
N HIS A 103 -10.35 -14.22 -9.36
CA HIS A 103 -11.66 -14.61 -9.90
C HIS A 103 -11.75 -14.29 -11.40
N HIS A 104 -11.38 -13.07 -11.80
CA HIS A 104 -11.45 -12.63 -13.20
C HIS A 104 -10.39 -13.28 -14.10
N SER A 105 -9.20 -13.62 -13.58
CA SER A 105 -8.14 -14.27 -14.37
C SER A 105 -8.40 -15.75 -14.70
N SER A 106 -9.49 -16.33 -14.18
CA SER A 106 -10.01 -17.62 -14.64
C SER A 106 -10.61 -17.56 -16.06
N GLU A 107 -10.91 -16.36 -16.55
CA GLU A 107 -11.35 -16.12 -17.93
C GLU A 107 -10.13 -15.84 -18.83
N PHE A 108 -9.93 -16.70 -19.85
CA PHE A 108 -8.71 -16.77 -20.67
C PHE A 108 -8.28 -15.43 -21.31
N PHE A 109 -9.24 -14.55 -21.63
CA PHE A 109 -8.99 -13.25 -22.24
C PHE A 109 -8.36 -12.23 -21.27
N TYR A 110 -8.71 -12.28 -19.99
CA TYR A 110 -8.24 -11.33 -18.98
C TYR A 110 -6.90 -11.71 -18.36
N ASN A 111 -6.41 -12.93 -18.62
CA ASN A 111 -5.25 -13.49 -17.92
C ASN A 111 -3.96 -12.67 -18.15
N GLN A 112 -3.68 -12.24 -19.39
CA GLN A 112 -2.45 -11.48 -19.69
C GLN A 112 -2.50 -10.04 -19.17
N THR A 113 -3.61 -9.33 -19.40
CA THR A 113 -3.78 -7.94 -18.96
C THR A 113 -3.81 -7.79 -17.44
N LEU A 114 -4.48 -8.71 -16.73
CA LEU A 114 -4.57 -8.66 -15.26
C LEU A 114 -3.29 -9.15 -14.57
N LYS A 115 -2.42 -9.89 -15.27
CA LYS A 115 -1.19 -10.45 -14.70
C LYS A 115 -0.29 -9.37 -14.13
N TYR A 116 -0.12 -8.26 -14.85
CA TYR A 116 0.76 -7.16 -14.43
C TYR A 116 0.26 -6.50 -13.15
N VAL A 117 -1.02 -6.13 -13.10
CA VAL A 117 -1.60 -5.54 -11.87
C VAL A 117 -1.56 -6.51 -10.71
N LYS A 118 -1.92 -7.77 -10.95
CA LYS A 118 -1.86 -8.79 -9.92
C LYS A 118 -0.46 -8.92 -9.34
N THR A 119 0.57 -8.93 -10.17
CA THR A 119 1.97 -8.92 -9.71
C THR A 119 2.27 -7.67 -8.88
N ILE A 120 1.88 -6.48 -9.34
CA ILE A 120 2.13 -5.22 -8.61
C ILE A 120 1.43 -5.21 -7.25
N VAL A 121 0.15 -5.62 -7.17
CA VAL A 121 -0.63 -5.64 -5.93
C VAL A 121 -0.07 -6.68 -4.95
N ILE A 122 0.33 -7.87 -5.44
CA ILE A 122 1.02 -8.88 -4.63
C ILE A 122 2.34 -8.34 -4.08
N ASP A 123 3.14 -7.69 -4.92
CA ASP A 123 4.42 -7.11 -4.52
C ASP A 123 4.24 -6.02 -3.48
N MET A 124 3.30 -5.08 -3.68
CA MET A 124 2.98 -4.04 -2.69
C MET A 124 2.53 -4.64 -1.36
N LYS A 125 1.71 -5.70 -1.38
CA LYS A 125 1.26 -6.40 -0.16
C LYS A 125 2.43 -7.05 0.58
N ASN A 126 3.32 -7.73 -0.15
CA ASN A 126 4.50 -8.37 0.44
C ASN A 126 5.45 -7.33 1.05
N GLU A 127 5.67 -6.21 0.35
CA GLU A 127 6.46 -5.10 0.87
C GLU A 127 5.82 -4.46 2.11
N LEU A 128 4.50 -4.28 2.12
CA LEU A 128 3.79 -3.80 3.30
C LEU A 128 4.00 -4.71 4.52
N VAL A 129 3.95 -6.03 4.32
CA VAL A 129 4.25 -7.01 5.39
C VAL A 129 5.70 -6.90 5.84
N ARG A 130 6.65 -6.75 4.91
CA ARG A 130 8.07 -6.57 5.25
C ARG A 130 8.31 -5.31 6.09
N LEU A 131 7.71 -4.18 5.68
CA LEU A 131 7.78 -2.92 6.43
C LEU A 131 7.19 -3.07 7.84
N LYS A 132 6.04 -3.73 7.96
CA LYS A 132 5.41 -3.97 9.26
C LYS A 132 6.27 -4.83 10.18
N THR A 133 6.85 -5.91 9.67
CA THR A 133 7.78 -6.77 10.43
C THR A 133 9.00 -5.98 10.89
N SER A 134 9.54 -5.09 10.05
CA SER A 134 10.66 -4.22 10.43
C SER A 134 10.28 -3.25 11.55
N LEU A 135 9.10 -2.62 11.47
CA LEU A 135 8.59 -1.75 12.53
C LEU A 135 8.44 -2.52 13.85
N ASP A 136 7.86 -3.72 13.82
CA ASP A 136 7.65 -4.53 15.01
C ASP A 136 8.97 -4.92 15.68
N GLN A 137 9.99 -5.26 14.88
CA GLN A 137 11.32 -5.55 15.40
C GLN A 137 11.97 -4.30 16.04
N GLN A 138 11.88 -3.14 15.39
CA GLN A 138 12.40 -1.89 15.96
C GLN A 138 11.76 -1.55 17.31
N LEU A 139 10.45 -1.77 17.45
CA LEU A 139 9.73 -1.55 18.71
C LEU A 139 10.20 -2.51 19.82
N ILE A 140 10.46 -3.77 19.48
CA ILE A 140 11.02 -4.76 20.41
C ILE A 140 12.43 -4.34 20.85
N ASP A 141 13.28 -3.93 19.91
CA ASP A 141 14.65 -3.53 20.19
C ASP A 141 14.70 -2.30 21.12
N ILE A 142 13.84 -1.29 20.87
CA ILE A 142 13.71 -0.11 21.75
C ILE A 142 13.25 -0.50 23.17
N ALA A 143 12.29 -1.42 23.29
CA ALA A 143 11.81 -1.90 24.58
C ALA A 143 12.90 -2.67 25.37
N ASN A 144 13.73 -3.43 24.66
CA ASN A 144 14.85 -4.17 25.26
C ASN A 144 16.00 -3.24 25.70
N LEU A 145 16.33 -2.23 24.90
CA LEU A 145 17.35 -1.24 25.23
C LEU A 145 16.96 -0.41 26.46
N SER A 146 15.73 0.09 26.49
CA SER A 146 15.21 0.81 27.66
C SER A 146 15.21 -0.05 28.93
N SER A 147 14.84 -1.33 28.83
CA SER A 147 14.88 -2.27 29.97
C SER A 147 16.31 -2.54 30.48
N SER A 148 17.30 -2.60 29.60
CA SER A 148 18.71 -2.79 29.96
C SER A 148 19.32 -1.54 30.62
N GLU A 149 18.93 -0.35 30.17
CA GLU A 149 19.36 0.92 30.78
C GLU A 149 18.82 1.07 32.21
N TYR A 150 17.58 0.67 32.49
CA TYR A 150 17.03 0.64 33.85
C TYR A 150 17.78 -0.33 34.78
N GLN A 151 18.19 -1.50 34.29
CA GLN A 151 18.98 -2.45 35.07
C GLN A 151 20.39 -1.91 35.41
N THR A 152 21.00 -1.19 34.47
CA THR A 152 22.32 -0.57 34.65
C THR A 152 22.26 0.62 35.63
N GLN A 153 21.15 1.37 35.63
CA GLN A 153 20.93 2.50 36.56
C GLN A 153 20.54 2.07 37.98
N CYS A 154 19.89 0.91 38.15
CA CYS A 154 19.47 0.40 39.45
C CYS A 154 20.50 -0.50 40.17
N GLY A 155 21.69 -0.72 39.59
CA GLY A 155 22.82 -1.33 40.29
C GLY A 155 22.54 -2.73 40.83
N ILE A 156 21.99 -3.63 40.01
CA ILE A 156 21.90 -5.06 40.35
C ILE A 156 22.87 -5.80 39.44
N SER A 157 24.07 -6.07 39.96
CA SER A 157 25.03 -7.05 39.42
C SER A 157 24.87 -8.38 40.14
#